data_AF-A0A160T5Q4-F1
#
_entry.id   AF-A0A160T5Q4-F1
#
_cell.length_a   1.000
_cell.length_b   1.000
_cell.length_c   1.000
_cell.angle_alpha   90.00
_cell.angle_beta   90.00
_cell.angle_gamma   90.00
#
_symmetry.space_group_name_H-M   'P 1'
#
loop_
_entity.id
_entity.type
_entity.pdbx_description
1 polymer ?
#
loop_
_entity_poly.entity_id
_entity_poly.type
_entity_poly.pdbx_seq_one_letter_code
_entity_poly.pdbx_strand_id
1 'polypeptide(L)'
;MPTLSPEPPPTATPTPEPTPIAPGVVIEDQPLDESGVLIAAQVALPGPGWLVIYRAVDGAAESVIGQVPLAAGIHENVEISVATDNVTVQLFAGVHMDVGAEGVFDFPGEDEPYPGEPEASFTVDLLLPQPRVEAADQAVAEDGVVSLALVEALRPTWVLIHTVEDGQIGPAIGGRLLTPGLHEDVALTIDWRRATPALYAVLHEDDGEMGVLDYPAGDMPLLQGGEPILAAFKATYPPEVLVYDQPIIDGTIMVERAISEGPGWVVIYNEADGQPGFIVGSAPLQDGLNEAIVVELRESAVTTQLFAWLHQDTTPGDAFNFPGQDPPVLYNNRMPRAAAFRTDLGAQAFVNDQRLGEDGTVTIATIVIPAPAWALVYSDNDGQTGELLGQTWVPAGVNRNVAVEIDPSTAAGPLHLVMVWDDGAAEELETPDIDPPLTGDNNRPLNIPFALLEALPAAGE
;
A
#
# COMPACT_ATOMS: atom_id res chain seq x y z
N MET A 1 -103.07 -57.56 19.90
CA MET A 1 -102.86 -56.10 19.80
C MET A 1 -101.98 -55.66 20.97
N PRO A 2 -100.67 -55.47 20.73
CA PRO A 2 -99.98 -54.31 21.27
C PRO A 2 -99.31 -53.51 20.15
N THR A 3 -99.51 -52.19 20.17
CA THR A 3 -98.94 -51.20 19.26
C THR A 3 -97.50 -50.86 19.69
N LEU A 4 -96.52 -51.07 18.80
CA LEU A 4 -95.15 -50.60 18.99
C LEU A 4 -95.08 -49.11 18.60
N SER A 5 -94.53 -48.30 19.51
CA SER A 5 -94.24 -46.88 19.30
C SER A 5 -92.93 -46.75 18.51
N PRO A 6 -92.84 -45.89 17.48
CA PRO A 6 -91.62 -45.71 16.71
C PRO A 6 -90.54 -44.99 17.53
N GLU A 7 -89.30 -45.42 17.34
CA GLU A 7 -88.07 -44.87 17.93
C GLU A 7 -87.73 -43.52 17.27
N PRO A 8 -87.34 -42.49 18.05
CA PRO A 8 -87.02 -41.18 17.49
C PRO A 8 -85.71 -41.22 16.67
N PRO A 9 -85.62 -40.46 15.57
CA PRO A 9 -84.42 -40.42 14.74
C PRO A 9 -83.22 -39.79 15.49
N PRO A 10 -81.99 -40.23 15.20
CA PRO A 10 -80.79 -39.72 15.86
C PRO A 10 -80.58 -38.23 15.56
N THR A 11 -80.26 -37.46 16.60
CA THR A 11 -79.86 -36.05 16.48
C THR A 11 -78.50 -35.96 15.81
N ALA A 12 -78.39 -35.16 14.73
CA ALA A 12 -77.11 -34.87 14.09
C ALA A 12 -76.16 -34.20 15.09
N THR A 13 -74.96 -34.74 15.24
CA THR A 13 -73.88 -34.10 16.00
C THR A 13 -73.37 -32.91 15.19
N PRO A 14 -73.24 -31.70 15.77
CA PRO A 14 -72.67 -30.57 15.04
C PRO A 14 -71.23 -30.90 14.64
N THR A 15 -70.91 -30.70 13.35
CA THR A 15 -69.54 -30.71 12.86
C THR A 15 -68.75 -29.65 13.63
N PRO A 16 -67.62 -29.96 14.26
CA PRO A 16 -66.81 -28.95 14.92
C PRO A 16 -66.37 -27.91 13.88
N GLU A 17 -66.58 -26.64 14.20
CA GLU A 17 -66.07 -25.52 13.42
C GLU A 17 -64.55 -25.46 13.62
N PRO A 18 -63.73 -25.44 12.54
CA PRO A 18 -62.29 -25.38 12.68
C PRO A 18 -61.90 -24.14 13.48
N THR A 19 -61.05 -24.31 14.48
CA THR A 19 -60.51 -23.19 15.25
C THR A 19 -59.65 -22.35 14.29
N PRO A 20 -59.91 -21.03 14.15
CA PRO A 20 -59.10 -20.18 13.29
C PRO A 20 -57.65 -20.20 13.80
N ILE A 21 -56.72 -20.53 12.90
CA ILE A 21 -55.29 -20.43 13.15
C ILE A 21 -54.98 -18.94 13.24
N ALA A 22 -54.39 -18.50 14.36
CA ALA A 22 -53.83 -17.16 14.44
C ALA A 22 -52.53 -17.13 13.62
N PRO A 23 -52.30 -16.10 12.79
CA PRO A 23 -51.00 -15.91 12.17
C PRO A 23 -49.93 -15.76 13.26
N GLY A 24 -48.67 -16.04 12.95
CA GLY A 24 -47.58 -15.74 13.87
C GLY A 24 -46.31 -16.53 13.59
N VAL A 25 -45.22 -16.09 14.20
CA VAL A 25 -43.90 -16.73 14.11
C VAL A 25 -43.26 -16.83 15.48
N VAL A 26 -42.66 -17.98 15.75
CA VAL A 26 -41.79 -18.22 16.90
C VAL A 26 -40.39 -18.47 16.35
N ILE A 27 -39.49 -17.55 16.65
CA ILE A 27 -38.07 -17.62 16.29
C ILE A 27 -37.26 -17.22 17.51
N GLU A 28 -36.18 -17.94 17.77
CA GLU A 28 -35.29 -17.72 18.92
C GLU A 28 -33.97 -17.08 18.47
N ASP A 29 -33.26 -16.51 19.44
CA ASP A 29 -31.90 -16.03 19.24
C ASP A 29 -31.00 -17.18 18.77
N GLN A 30 -30.23 -16.96 17.72
CA GLN A 30 -29.45 -18.02 17.09
C GLN A 30 -28.20 -17.48 16.39
N PRO A 31 -27.13 -18.29 16.22
CA PRO A 31 -26.01 -17.85 15.40
C PRO A 31 -26.41 -17.71 13.94
N LEU A 32 -25.75 -16.80 13.22
CA LEU A 32 -25.83 -16.67 11.78
C LEU A 32 -24.43 -16.73 11.20
N ASP A 33 -24.13 -17.79 10.47
CA ASP A 33 -22.86 -17.99 9.78
C ASP A 33 -22.97 -17.66 8.28
N GLU A 34 -21.92 -17.97 7.53
CA GLU A 34 -21.83 -17.74 6.08
C GLU A 34 -22.91 -18.47 5.25
N SER A 35 -23.58 -19.50 5.78
CA SER A 35 -24.67 -20.18 5.08
C SER A 35 -25.90 -19.28 4.91
N GLY A 36 -26.03 -18.26 5.76
CA GLY A 36 -27.17 -17.36 5.76
C GLY A 36 -28.49 -18.04 6.14
N VAL A 37 -28.47 -19.19 6.83
CA VAL A 37 -29.70 -19.92 7.18
C VAL A 37 -30.14 -19.60 8.61
N LEU A 38 -31.40 -19.22 8.77
CA LEU A 38 -32.08 -19.11 10.05
C LEU A 38 -33.19 -20.15 10.16
N ILE A 39 -33.55 -20.53 11.38
CA ILE A 39 -34.62 -21.48 11.67
C ILE A 39 -35.69 -20.79 12.51
N ALA A 40 -36.91 -20.73 11.98
CA ALA A 40 -38.11 -20.40 12.76
C ALA A 40 -38.66 -21.69 13.39
N ALA A 41 -38.72 -21.72 14.72
CA ALA A 41 -39.22 -22.88 15.47
C ALA A 41 -40.67 -23.22 15.07
N GLN A 42 -41.49 -22.20 14.85
CA GLN A 42 -42.86 -22.35 14.38
C GLN A 42 -43.31 -21.18 13.52
N VAL A 43 -44.07 -21.47 12.46
CA VAL A 43 -44.77 -20.45 11.65
C VAL A 43 -46.22 -20.88 11.49
N ALA A 44 -47.16 -20.00 11.83
CA ALA A 44 -48.59 -20.22 11.70
C ALA A 44 -49.18 -19.25 10.67
N LEU A 45 -49.92 -19.79 9.71
CA LEU A 45 -50.49 -19.05 8.59
C LEU A 45 -51.98 -19.42 8.38
N PRO A 46 -52.91 -18.46 8.50
CA PRO A 46 -54.34 -18.70 8.25
C PRO A 46 -54.67 -19.06 6.79
N GLY A 47 -53.88 -18.53 5.85
CA GLY A 47 -53.93 -18.80 4.41
C GLY A 47 -52.51 -18.94 3.85
N PRO A 48 -52.33 -19.26 2.55
CA PRO A 48 -51.01 -19.22 1.92
C PRO A 48 -50.31 -17.88 2.15
N GLY A 49 -48.99 -17.89 2.30
CA GLY A 49 -48.23 -16.71 2.68
C GLY A 49 -46.74 -16.93 2.73
N TRP A 50 -46.04 -15.99 3.36
CA TRP A 50 -44.59 -15.98 3.46
C TRP A 50 -44.16 -15.84 4.92
N LEU A 51 -43.08 -16.52 5.30
CA LEU A 51 -42.23 -16.08 6.40
C LEU A 51 -41.22 -15.08 5.83
N VAL A 52 -41.08 -13.92 6.46
CA VAL A 52 -40.21 -12.82 6.01
C VAL A 52 -39.29 -12.40 7.15
N ILE A 53 -38.00 -12.22 6.86
CA ILE A 53 -37.00 -11.68 7.79
C ILE A 53 -36.63 -10.27 7.37
N TYR A 54 -36.62 -9.36 8.36
CA TYR A 54 -36.26 -7.97 8.22
C TYR A 54 -34.98 -7.65 8.97
N ARG A 55 -34.14 -6.83 8.32
CA ARG A 55 -33.07 -6.09 8.99
C ARG A 55 -33.69 -5.05 9.94
N ALA A 56 -33.16 -4.94 11.14
CA ALA A 56 -33.52 -3.85 12.05
C ALA A 56 -32.52 -2.69 11.96
N VAL A 57 -33.04 -1.46 11.87
CA VAL A 57 -32.29 -0.20 12.01
C VAL A 57 -33.00 0.66 13.04
N ASP A 58 -32.27 1.21 14.00
CA ASP A 58 -32.81 2.03 15.10
C ASP A 58 -33.98 1.38 15.86
N GLY A 59 -33.97 0.03 15.95
CA GLY A 59 -34.99 -0.75 16.65
C GLY A 59 -36.29 -0.96 15.88
N ALA A 60 -36.35 -0.61 14.60
CA ALA A 60 -37.49 -0.86 13.71
C ALA A 60 -37.09 -1.73 12.52
N ALA A 61 -38.03 -2.53 12.00
CA ALA A 61 -37.86 -3.23 10.74
C ALA A 61 -37.73 -2.21 9.59
N GLU A 62 -36.74 -2.43 8.73
CA GLU A 62 -36.41 -1.53 7.63
C GLU A 62 -36.58 -2.22 6.27
N SER A 63 -35.83 -3.30 6.05
CA SER A 63 -35.71 -3.95 4.74
C SER A 63 -35.78 -5.46 4.85
N VAL A 64 -36.42 -6.11 3.87
CA VAL A 64 -36.50 -7.57 3.77
C VAL A 64 -35.13 -8.11 3.36
N ILE A 65 -34.61 -9.06 4.14
CA ILE A 65 -33.33 -9.74 3.86
C ILE A 65 -33.51 -11.24 3.57
N GLY A 66 -34.71 -11.79 3.77
CA GLY A 66 -35.02 -13.15 3.33
C GLY A 66 -36.52 -13.43 3.40
N GLN A 67 -36.98 -14.37 2.58
CA GLN A 67 -38.36 -14.80 2.52
C GLN A 67 -38.49 -16.25 2.08
N VAL A 68 -39.49 -16.97 2.59
CA VAL A 68 -39.81 -18.34 2.17
C VAL A 68 -41.33 -18.53 2.09
N PRO A 69 -41.86 -19.10 0.97
CA PRO A 69 -43.29 -19.32 0.81
C PRO A 69 -43.74 -20.54 1.63
N LEU A 70 -44.92 -20.44 2.22
CA LEU A 70 -45.51 -21.47 3.07
C LEU A 70 -47.01 -21.61 2.77
N ALA A 71 -47.48 -22.85 2.75
CA ALA A 71 -48.91 -23.14 2.66
C ALA A 71 -49.65 -22.71 3.94
N ALA A 72 -50.98 -22.60 3.88
CA ALA A 72 -51.79 -22.41 5.08
C ALA A 72 -51.58 -23.56 6.09
N GLY A 73 -51.49 -23.24 7.37
CA GLY A 73 -51.29 -24.22 8.44
C GLY A 73 -50.24 -23.81 9.47
N ILE A 74 -49.80 -24.79 10.25
CA ILE A 74 -48.71 -24.65 11.22
C ILE A 74 -47.51 -25.44 10.67
N HIS A 75 -46.37 -24.78 10.58
CA HIS A 75 -45.09 -25.34 10.15
C HIS A 75 -44.10 -25.27 11.31
N GLU A 76 -43.24 -26.27 11.42
CA GLU A 76 -42.19 -26.34 12.45
C GLU A 76 -40.82 -26.42 11.78
N ASN A 77 -39.81 -25.82 12.41
CA ASN A 77 -38.41 -25.80 11.94
C ASN A 77 -38.30 -25.30 10.49
N VAL A 78 -38.93 -24.16 10.20
CA VAL A 78 -38.88 -23.55 8.87
C VAL A 78 -37.49 -22.92 8.68
N GLU A 79 -36.73 -23.46 7.73
CA GLU A 79 -35.47 -22.86 7.28
C GLU A 79 -35.74 -21.67 6.35
N ILE A 80 -35.04 -20.57 6.56
CA ILE A 80 -35.09 -19.38 5.72
C ILE A 80 -33.67 -18.89 5.44
N SER A 81 -33.36 -18.72 4.16
CA SER A 81 -32.10 -18.10 3.71
C SER A 81 -32.22 -16.59 3.74
N VAL A 82 -31.22 -15.92 4.29
CA VAL A 82 -31.10 -14.45 4.35
C VAL A 82 -29.84 -13.94 3.67
N ALA A 83 -29.91 -12.73 3.14
CA ALA A 83 -28.75 -11.98 2.66
C ALA A 83 -27.89 -11.51 3.84
N THR A 84 -26.60 -11.85 3.83
CA THR A 84 -25.65 -11.62 4.94
C THR A 84 -24.82 -10.35 4.83
N ASP A 85 -24.83 -9.69 3.67
CA ASP A 85 -24.06 -8.49 3.33
C ASP A 85 -24.43 -7.25 4.16
N ASN A 86 -25.65 -7.19 4.70
CA ASN A 86 -26.16 -6.04 5.45
C ASN A 86 -26.94 -6.41 6.72
N VAL A 87 -26.73 -7.62 7.22
CA VAL A 87 -27.46 -8.12 8.40
C VAL A 87 -27.08 -7.34 9.67
N THR A 88 -28.05 -7.09 10.53
CA THR A 88 -27.83 -6.46 11.84
C THR A 88 -27.99 -7.48 12.97
N VAL A 89 -27.42 -7.19 14.14
CA VAL A 89 -27.53 -8.08 15.32
C VAL A 89 -28.98 -8.30 15.73
N GLN A 90 -29.84 -7.28 15.56
CA GLN A 90 -31.27 -7.38 15.82
C GLN A 90 -32.00 -7.57 14.49
N LEU A 91 -32.89 -8.56 14.41
CA LEU A 91 -33.74 -8.82 13.26
C LEU A 91 -35.21 -8.91 13.69
N PHE A 92 -36.11 -8.83 12.72
CA PHE A 92 -37.54 -9.09 12.89
C PHE A 92 -37.99 -10.19 11.95
N ALA A 93 -38.91 -11.05 12.43
CA ALA A 93 -39.59 -12.04 11.63
C ALA A 93 -41.08 -11.73 11.58
N GLY A 94 -41.65 -11.71 10.38
CA GLY A 94 -43.06 -11.45 10.14
C GLY A 94 -43.67 -12.51 9.23
N VAL A 95 -45.00 -12.59 9.24
CA VAL A 95 -45.75 -13.40 8.29
C VAL A 95 -46.58 -12.52 7.36
N HIS A 96 -46.46 -12.76 6.06
CA HIS A 96 -47.13 -12.00 5.00
C HIS A 96 -48.18 -12.85 4.33
N MET A 97 -49.24 -12.20 3.86
CA MET A 97 -50.23 -12.86 2.99
C MET A 97 -49.62 -13.01 1.59
N ASP A 98 -49.93 -14.11 0.89
CA ASP A 98 -49.66 -14.24 -0.55
C ASP A 98 -50.91 -13.80 -1.30
N VAL A 99 -50.91 -12.55 -1.73
CA VAL A 99 -52.02 -11.90 -2.44
C VAL A 99 -51.50 -11.45 -3.80
N GLY A 100 -52.25 -11.76 -4.85
CA GLY A 100 -51.83 -11.43 -6.22
C GLY A 100 -51.46 -12.68 -7.01
N ALA A 101 -50.23 -12.73 -7.51
CA ALA A 101 -49.71 -13.87 -8.25
C ALA A 101 -49.19 -14.94 -7.28
N GLU A 102 -49.90 -16.07 -7.18
CA GLU A 102 -49.57 -17.19 -6.29
C GLU A 102 -48.08 -17.57 -6.34
N GLY A 103 -47.42 -17.53 -5.17
CA GLY A 103 -46.02 -17.87 -5.00
C GLY A 103 -45.02 -16.82 -5.49
N VAL A 104 -45.44 -15.58 -5.73
CA VAL A 104 -44.56 -14.45 -6.07
C VAL A 104 -44.59 -13.42 -4.95
N PHE A 105 -43.44 -13.23 -4.28
CA PHE A 105 -43.34 -12.25 -3.20
C PHE A 105 -43.35 -10.80 -3.74
N ASP A 106 -44.33 -10.00 -3.34
CA ASP A 106 -44.50 -8.59 -3.73
C ASP A 106 -44.68 -7.65 -2.53
N PHE A 107 -43.55 -7.25 -1.92
CA PHE A 107 -43.52 -6.28 -0.82
C PHE A 107 -42.41 -5.23 -1.01
N PRO A 108 -42.70 -3.92 -0.85
CA PRO A 108 -44.02 -3.33 -0.59
C PRO A 108 -44.95 -3.44 -1.81
N GLY A 109 -46.19 -3.90 -1.62
CA GLY A 109 -47.05 -4.30 -2.73
C GLY A 109 -48.31 -5.05 -2.28
N GLU A 110 -48.70 -6.09 -3.02
CA GLU A 110 -49.89 -6.89 -2.70
C GLU A 110 -49.70 -7.77 -1.44
N ASP A 111 -48.46 -8.22 -1.16
CA ASP A 111 -48.14 -9.12 -0.04
C ASP A 111 -47.89 -8.36 1.26
N GLU A 112 -48.96 -7.81 1.84
CA GLU A 112 -48.89 -7.10 3.12
C GLU A 112 -48.77 -8.06 4.34
N PRO A 113 -48.19 -7.60 5.47
CA PRO A 113 -48.16 -8.36 6.72
C PRO A 113 -49.56 -8.73 7.20
N TYR A 114 -49.70 -9.87 7.89
CA TYR A 114 -50.98 -10.24 8.51
C TYR A 114 -51.41 -9.20 9.57
N PRO A 115 -52.69 -8.76 9.59
CA PRO A 115 -53.15 -7.74 10.52
C PRO A 115 -53.15 -8.20 11.98
N GLY A 116 -52.60 -7.38 12.88
CA GLY A 116 -52.71 -7.56 14.33
C GLY A 116 -51.58 -8.33 15.01
N GLU A 117 -50.57 -8.75 14.25
CA GLU A 117 -49.35 -9.40 14.75
C GLU A 117 -48.23 -8.36 14.91
N PRO A 118 -47.53 -8.29 16.05
CA PRO A 118 -46.19 -7.72 16.06
C PRO A 118 -45.23 -8.72 15.41
N GLU A 119 -44.33 -8.24 14.57
CA GLU A 119 -43.17 -9.01 14.14
C GLU A 119 -42.41 -9.55 15.37
N ALA A 120 -41.97 -10.81 15.32
CA ALA A 120 -41.14 -11.38 16.37
C ALA A 120 -39.73 -10.82 16.24
N SER A 121 -39.27 -10.10 17.26
CA SER A 121 -37.89 -9.63 17.34
C SER A 121 -36.99 -10.71 17.93
N PHE A 122 -35.83 -10.91 17.33
CA PHE A 122 -34.79 -11.82 17.81
C PHE A 122 -33.41 -11.26 17.49
N THR A 123 -32.38 -11.79 18.13
CA THR A 123 -30.99 -11.42 17.90
C THR A 123 -30.21 -12.55 17.26
N VAL A 124 -29.19 -12.19 16.49
CA VAL A 124 -28.26 -13.13 15.89
C VAL A 124 -26.84 -12.92 16.41
N ASP A 125 -26.17 -14.02 16.71
CA ASP A 125 -24.72 -14.01 16.92
C ASP A 125 -24.04 -14.11 15.54
N LEU A 126 -23.51 -13.00 15.05
CA LEU A 126 -22.94 -12.90 13.71
C LEU A 126 -21.58 -13.60 13.67
N LEU A 127 -21.56 -14.80 13.11
CA LEU A 127 -20.37 -15.61 12.86
C LEU A 127 -19.91 -15.47 11.41
N LEU A 128 -20.01 -14.25 10.86
CA LEU A 128 -19.60 -13.94 9.50
C LEU A 128 -18.09 -13.69 9.45
N PRO A 129 -17.40 -14.19 8.40
CA PRO A 129 -15.98 -13.90 8.22
C PRO A 129 -15.77 -12.39 8.05
N GLN A 130 -14.68 -11.88 8.61
CA GLN A 130 -14.30 -10.47 8.51
C GLN A 130 -12.97 -10.35 7.79
N PRO A 131 -12.78 -9.32 6.95
CA PRO A 131 -11.48 -9.08 6.37
C PRO A 131 -10.49 -8.75 7.48
N ARG A 132 -9.32 -9.39 7.46
CA ARG A 132 -8.26 -9.16 8.43
C ARG A 132 -6.90 -9.47 7.85
N VAL A 133 -5.88 -8.88 8.46
CA VAL A 133 -4.48 -9.14 8.17
C VAL A 133 -3.73 -9.26 9.49
N GLU A 134 -2.79 -10.19 9.55
CA GLU A 134 -1.93 -10.42 10.71
C GLU A 134 -0.47 -10.48 10.24
N ALA A 135 0.39 -9.73 10.91
CA ALA A 135 1.83 -9.69 10.64
C ALA A 135 2.59 -9.73 11.96
N ALA A 136 3.78 -10.34 11.94
CA ALA A 136 4.69 -10.37 13.07
C ALA A 136 5.96 -9.59 12.74
N ASP A 137 6.63 -9.11 13.79
CA ASP A 137 7.95 -8.50 13.68
C ASP A 137 8.93 -9.50 13.04
N GLN A 138 9.72 -9.03 12.08
CA GLN A 138 10.55 -9.91 11.26
C GLN A 138 11.82 -9.23 10.75
N ALA A 139 12.83 -10.02 10.40
CA ALA A 139 13.98 -9.53 9.65
C ALA A 139 13.73 -9.73 8.16
N VAL A 140 13.99 -8.69 7.37
CA VAL A 140 13.92 -8.72 5.91
C VAL A 140 15.33 -8.95 5.38
N ALA A 141 15.49 -9.93 4.48
CA ALA A 141 16.78 -10.20 3.85
C ALA A 141 16.98 -9.31 2.61
N GLU A 142 18.12 -9.46 1.94
CA GLU A 142 18.45 -8.70 0.72
C GLU A 142 17.43 -8.90 -0.43
N ASP A 143 16.66 -10.00 -0.40
CA ASP A 143 15.60 -10.31 -1.35
C ASP A 143 14.31 -9.49 -1.14
N GLY A 144 14.22 -8.75 -0.04
CA GLY A 144 13.10 -7.86 0.23
C GLY A 144 11.79 -8.58 0.50
N VAL A 145 11.81 -9.83 0.96
CA VAL A 145 10.57 -10.57 1.24
C VAL A 145 10.08 -10.31 2.67
N VAL A 146 8.80 -9.93 2.79
CA VAL A 146 8.05 -9.95 4.05
C VAL A 146 7.01 -11.07 4.02
N SER A 147 6.69 -11.62 5.18
CA SER A 147 5.64 -12.63 5.36
C SER A 147 4.55 -12.09 6.29
N LEU A 148 3.29 -12.19 5.84
CA LEU A 148 2.12 -11.97 6.66
C LEU A 148 1.60 -13.32 7.13
N ALA A 149 1.37 -13.45 8.44
CA ALA A 149 0.97 -14.70 9.05
C ALA A 149 -0.38 -15.17 8.49
N LEU A 150 -1.31 -14.24 8.32
CA LEU A 150 -2.66 -14.51 7.86
C LEU A 150 -3.25 -13.30 7.13
N VAL A 151 -3.96 -13.56 6.03
CA VAL A 151 -4.83 -12.60 5.38
C VAL A 151 -6.16 -13.28 5.03
N GLU A 152 -7.26 -12.72 5.52
CA GLU A 152 -8.61 -13.14 5.15
C GLU A 152 -9.19 -12.10 4.19
N ALA A 153 -9.35 -12.47 2.92
CA ALA A 153 -9.89 -11.60 1.88
C ALA A 153 -11.31 -12.07 1.52
N LEU A 154 -12.33 -11.23 1.69
CA LEU A 154 -13.71 -11.61 1.38
C LEU A 154 -14.07 -11.40 -0.10
N ARG A 155 -13.20 -10.72 -0.85
CA ARG A 155 -13.29 -10.40 -2.26
C ARG A 155 -11.87 -10.30 -2.84
N PRO A 156 -11.64 -10.09 -4.16
CA PRO A 156 -10.32 -9.71 -4.65
C PRO A 156 -9.79 -8.51 -3.85
N THR A 157 -8.58 -8.61 -3.31
CA THR A 157 -8.07 -7.63 -2.34
C THR A 157 -6.57 -7.45 -2.56
N TRP A 158 -6.14 -6.21 -2.74
CA TRP A 158 -4.72 -5.89 -2.71
C TRP A 158 -4.24 -5.87 -1.26
N VAL A 159 -3.12 -6.51 -1.00
CA VAL A 159 -2.38 -6.31 0.25
C VAL A 159 -1.14 -5.50 -0.07
N LEU A 160 -1.10 -4.27 0.44
CA LEU A 160 0.02 -3.36 0.23
C LEU A 160 0.83 -3.22 1.52
N ILE A 161 2.14 -3.12 1.40
CA ILE A 161 3.06 -2.83 2.50
C ILE A 161 3.43 -1.36 2.41
N HIS A 162 3.12 -0.61 3.45
CA HIS A 162 3.35 0.81 3.57
C HIS A 162 4.47 1.10 4.56
N THR A 163 5.27 2.12 4.26
CA THR A 163 6.10 2.77 5.27
C THR A 163 5.25 3.41 6.36
N VAL A 164 5.86 3.68 7.51
CA VAL A 164 5.22 4.39 8.61
C VAL A 164 5.98 5.67 8.86
N GLU A 165 5.30 6.79 8.65
CA GLU A 165 5.81 8.15 8.85
C GLU A 165 4.94 8.83 9.91
N ASP A 166 5.54 9.26 11.02
CA ASP A 166 4.81 9.85 12.16
C ASP A 166 3.62 9.02 12.68
N GLY A 167 3.71 7.69 12.54
CA GLY A 167 2.65 6.74 12.92
C GLY A 167 1.51 6.63 11.90
N GLN A 168 1.57 7.36 10.78
CA GLN A 168 0.60 7.31 9.69
C GLN A 168 1.02 6.34 8.58
N ILE A 169 0.06 5.96 7.74
CA ILE A 169 0.29 5.17 6.53
C ILE A 169 1.06 6.05 5.52
N GLY A 170 2.33 5.71 5.28
CA GLY A 170 3.18 6.35 4.28
C GLY A 170 3.06 5.71 2.89
N PRO A 171 4.01 5.98 1.98
CA PRO A 171 4.04 5.35 0.65
C PRO A 171 4.06 3.82 0.67
N ALA A 172 3.37 3.20 -0.30
CA ALA A 172 3.45 1.77 -0.56
C ALA A 172 4.80 1.40 -1.19
N ILE A 173 5.43 0.34 -0.68
CA ILE A 173 6.76 -0.15 -1.13
C ILE A 173 6.71 -1.57 -1.69
N GLY A 174 5.53 -2.20 -1.72
CA GLY A 174 5.29 -3.48 -2.34
C GLY A 174 3.87 -3.95 -2.08
N GLY A 175 3.42 -4.95 -2.83
CA GLY A 175 2.08 -5.47 -2.65
C GLY A 175 1.73 -6.60 -3.62
N ARG A 176 0.59 -7.24 -3.38
CA ARG A 176 0.05 -8.31 -4.22
C ARG A 176 -1.46 -8.42 -4.10
N LEU A 177 -2.12 -8.73 -5.21
CA LEU A 177 -3.54 -9.09 -5.25
C LEU A 177 -3.74 -10.51 -4.73
N LEU A 178 -4.69 -10.67 -3.81
CA LEU A 178 -5.16 -11.96 -3.33
C LEU A 178 -6.55 -12.27 -3.89
N THR A 179 -6.78 -13.55 -4.19
CA THR A 179 -8.12 -14.06 -4.46
C THR A 179 -8.94 -14.11 -3.16
N PRO A 180 -10.29 -14.13 -3.22
CA PRO A 180 -11.10 -14.35 -2.03
C PRO A 180 -10.72 -15.65 -1.31
N GLY A 181 -10.71 -15.62 0.02
CA GLY A 181 -10.41 -16.75 0.90
C GLY A 181 -9.42 -16.41 2.03
N LEU A 182 -9.11 -17.44 2.81
CA LEU A 182 -8.08 -17.40 3.85
C LEU A 182 -6.72 -17.77 3.26
N HIS A 183 -5.72 -16.91 3.48
CA HIS A 183 -4.34 -17.11 3.06
C HIS A 183 -3.42 -17.11 4.28
N GLU A 184 -2.56 -18.10 4.39
CA GLU A 184 -1.53 -18.20 5.43
C GLU A 184 -0.14 -18.00 4.81
N ASP A 185 0.81 -17.52 5.61
CA ASP A 185 2.22 -17.33 5.21
C ASP A 185 2.39 -16.55 3.90
N VAL A 186 1.63 -15.46 3.76
CA VAL A 186 1.56 -14.64 2.56
C VAL A 186 2.89 -13.92 2.36
N ALA A 187 3.72 -14.40 1.44
CA ALA A 187 4.99 -13.77 1.09
C ALA A 187 4.80 -12.64 0.06
N LEU A 188 5.34 -11.45 0.32
CA LEU A 188 5.33 -10.30 -0.58
C LEU A 188 6.74 -9.72 -0.73
N THR A 189 7.10 -9.31 -1.93
CA THR A 189 8.35 -8.57 -2.18
C THR A 189 8.11 -7.08 -2.00
N ILE A 190 8.99 -6.43 -1.24
CA ILE A 190 9.03 -4.99 -1.02
C ILE A 190 10.36 -4.40 -1.49
N ASP A 191 10.35 -3.12 -1.85
CA ASP A 191 11.57 -2.32 -1.95
C ASP A 191 12.05 -1.94 -0.54
N TRP A 192 12.77 -2.86 0.09
CA TRP A 192 13.24 -2.69 1.46
C TRP A 192 14.20 -1.51 1.64
N ARG A 193 14.79 -0.98 0.56
CA ARG A 193 15.67 0.21 0.63
C ARG A 193 14.91 1.51 0.84
N ARG A 194 13.59 1.49 0.64
CA ARG A 194 12.68 2.59 0.93
C ARG A 194 11.89 2.37 2.21
N ALA A 195 12.15 1.27 2.91
CA ALA A 195 11.34 0.85 4.04
C ALA A 195 11.75 1.54 5.33
N THR A 196 10.77 1.70 6.23
CA THR A 196 10.94 2.24 7.58
C THR A 196 10.96 1.11 8.62
N PRO A 197 11.58 1.29 9.80
CA PRO A 197 11.62 0.25 10.83
C PRO A 197 10.25 -0.25 11.30
N ALA A 198 9.22 0.58 11.20
CA ALA A 198 7.82 0.20 11.36
C ALA A 198 7.13 0.18 9.99
N LEU A 199 6.30 -0.82 9.74
CA LEU A 199 5.54 -0.99 8.51
C LEU A 199 4.06 -1.28 8.83
N TYR A 200 3.19 -0.93 7.89
CA TYR A 200 1.80 -1.36 7.88
C TYR A 200 1.52 -2.28 6.70
N ALA A 201 0.93 -3.44 6.94
CA ALA A 201 0.26 -4.22 5.89
C ALA A 201 -1.19 -3.78 5.86
N VAL A 202 -1.64 -3.19 4.75
CA VAL A 202 -2.99 -2.60 4.60
C VAL A 202 -3.74 -3.39 3.54
N LEU A 203 -5.01 -3.70 3.81
CA LEU A 203 -5.89 -4.28 2.81
C LEU A 203 -6.56 -3.18 1.99
N HIS A 204 -6.53 -3.32 0.67
CA HIS A 204 -7.04 -2.36 -0.31
C HIS A 204 -8.10 -3.01 -1.20
N GLU A 205 -9.02 -2.18 -1.68
CA GLU A 205 -9.99 -2.55 -2.72
C GLU A 205 -9.27 -2.89 -4.04
N ASP A 206 -9.94 -3.59 -4.95
CA ASP A 206 -9.51 -3.81 -6.34
C ASP A 206 -10.62 -3.23 -7.23
N ASP A 207 -10.76 -1.91 -7.12
CA ASP A 207 -11.83 -1.11 -7.70
C ASP A 207 -11.29 -0.45 -8.97
N GLY A 208 -11.87 -0.80 -10.13
CA GLY A 208 -11.42 -0.29 -11.43
C GLY A 208 -11.21 -1.42 -12.42
N GLU A 209 -10.03 -1.46 -13.05
CA GLU A 209 -9.66 -2.58 -13.92
C GLU A 209 -9.20 -3.77 -13.04
N MET A 210 -10.02 -4.82 -12.99
CA MET A 210 -9.74 -6.00 -12.15
C MET A 210 -8.30 -6.51 -12.27
N GLY A 211 -7.63 -6.55 -11.14
CA GLY A 211 -6.26 -7.04 -11.00
C GLY A 211 -5.17 -6.09 -11.48
N VAL A 212 -5.50 -4.83 -11.75
CA VAL A 212 -4.55 -3.75 -11.99
C VAL A 212 -4.58 -2.81 -10.80
N LEU A 213 -3.45 -2.70 -10.10
CA LEU A 213 -3.34 -1.80 -8.96
C LEU A 213 -3.44 -0.34 -9.41
N ASP A 214 -4.47 0.37 -8.97
CA ASP A 214 -4.72 1.79 -9.21
C ASP A 214 -4.50 2.62 -7.94
N TYR A 215 -3.35 2.47 -7.26
CA TYR A 215 -3.03 3.27 -6.07
C TYR A 215 -1.98 4.34 -6.38
N PRO A 216 -2.12 5.62 -5.93
CA PRO A 216 -3.10 6.13 -4.95
C PRO A 216 -4.35 6.79 -5.55
N ALA A 217 -4.61 6.66 -6.85
CA ALA A 217 -5.74 7.34 -7.51
C ALA A 217 -7.10 6.65 -7.26
N GLY A 218 -7.06 5.35 -7.01
CA GLY A 218 -8.14 4.42 -6.67
C GLY A 218 -7.62 3.37 -5.66
N ASP A 219 -8.19 2.16 -5.68
CA ASP A 219 -7.86 1.04 -4.77
C ASP A 219 -7.60 1.50 -3.34
N MET A 220 -8.60 2.13 -2.73
CA MET A 220 -8.44 2.73 -1.41
C MET A 220 -8.36 1.65 -0.31
N PRO A 221 -7.86 1.98 0.90
CA PRO A 221 -7.88 1.03 2.00
C PRO A 221 -9.30 0.55 2.34
N LEU A 222 -9.46 -0.76 2.55
CA LEU A 222 -10.67 -1.34 3.12
C LEU A 222 -10.87 -0.79 4.54
N LEU A 223 -12.10 -0.35 4.84
CA LEU A 223 -12.43 0.24 6.13
C LEU A 223 -13.30 -0.69 6.97
N GLN A 224 -12.97 -0.81 8.26
CA GLN A 224 -13.81 -1.43 9.27
C GLN A 224 -14.11 -0.41 10.38
N GLY A 225 -15.38 -0.05 10.55
CA GLY A 225 -15.76 0.99 11.51
C GLY A 225 -15.20 2.38 11.19
N GLY A 226 -14.87 2.63 9.91
CA GLY A 226 -14.26 3.88 9.44
C GLY A 226 -12.73 3.93 9.51
N GLU A 227 -12.08 2.90 10.04
CA GLU A 227 -10.61 2.80 10.12
C GLU A 227 -10.07 1.78 9.11
N PRO A 228 -8.87 1.99 8.54
CA PRO A 228 -8.25 1.01 7.66
C PRO A 228 -8.00 -0.33 8.34
N ILE A 229 -8.26 -1.42 7.62
CA ILE A 229 -7.91 -2.77 8.06
C ILE A 229 -6.42 -2.97 7.79
N LEU A 230 -5.62 -2.95 8.86
CA LEU A 230 -4.17 -3.07 8.77
C LEU A 230 -3.57 -3.91 9.90
N ALA A 231 -2.36 -4.41 9.66
CA ALA A 231 -1.47 -4.98 10.66
C ALA A 231 -0.19 -4.15 10.76
N ALA A 232 0.16 -3.76 11.98
CA ALA A 232 1.44 -3.11 12.27
C ALA A 232 2.49 -4.15 12.63
N PHE A 233 3.70 -4.00 12.08
CA PHE A 233 4.83 -4.84 12.44
C PHE A 233 6.14 -4.07 12.29
N LYS A 234 7.17 -4.49 13.01
CA LYS A 234 8.53 -3.99 12.86
C LYS A 234 9.32 -4.86 11.91
N ALA A 235 10.15 -4.20 11.12
CA ALA A 235 11.07 -4.86 10.22
C ALA A 235 12.50 -4.39 10.49
N THR A 236 13.44 -5.31 10.42
CA THR A 236 14.87 -4.99 10.44
C THR A 236 15.51 -5.39 9.11
N TYR A 237 16.61 -4.75 8.74
CA TYR A 237 17.12 -4.76 7.37
C TYR A 237 18.63 -5.01 7.34
N PRO A 238 19.17 -5.52 6.22
CA PRO A 238 20.62 -5.57 6.05
C PRO A 238 21.22 -4.17 6.14
N PRO A 239 22.33 -3.98 6.87
CA PRO A 239 23.01 -2.69 6.90
C PRO A 239 23.56 -2.37 5.51
N GLU A 240 23.30 -1.14 5.04
CA GLU A 240 23.77 -0.65 3.75
C GLU A 240 24.39 0.73 3.93
N VAL A 241 25.48 1.00 3.20
CA VAL A 241 26.01 2.34 2.99
C VAL A 241 26.20 2.52 1.49
N LEU A 242 25.52 3.50 0.92
CA LEU A 242 25.72 3.95 -0.45
C LEU A 242 26.41 5.32 -0.38
N VAL A 243 27.54 5.43 -1.07
CA VAL A 243 28.29 6.68 -1.22
C VAL A 243 28.90 6.68 -2.62
N TYR A 244 28.73 7.78 -3.34
CA TYR A 244 29.34 7.94 -4.65
C TYR A 244 30.79 8.37 -4.53
N ASP A 245 31.57 8.05 -5.55
CA ASP A 245 32.81 8.75 -5.80
C ASP A 245 32.49 10.23 -6.01
N GLN A 246 33.15 11.09 -5.24
CA GLN A 246 32.80 12.50 -5.18
C GLN A 246 33.95 13.33 -4.65
N PRO A 247 34.11 14.58 -5.12
CA PRO A 247 35.07 15.50 -4.55
C PRO A 247 34.69 15.89 -3.11
N ILE A 248 35.68 16.35 -2.36
CA ILE A 248 35.44 16.96 -1.05
C ILE A 248 35.17 18.44 -1.27
N ILE A 249 33.99 18.89 -0.85
CA ILE A 249 33.54 20.29 -0.96
C ILE A 249 33.47 20.87 0.43
N ASP A 250 34.18 21.98 0.66
CA ASP A 250 34.23 22.69 1.95
C ASP A 250 34.53 21.78 3.15
N GLY A 251 35.44 20.81 2.96
CA GLY A 251 35.84 19.86 3.99
C GLY A 251 34.80 18.77 4.28
N THR A 252 33.76 18.64 3.47
CA THR A 252 32.67 17.67 3.66
C THR A 252 32.52 16.70 2.49
N ILE A 253 31.89 15.57 2.77
CA ILE A 253 31.34 14.64 1.78
C ILE A 253 29.87 14.35 2.08
N MET A 254 29.19 13.78 1.10
CA MET A 254 27.79 13.35 1.18
C MET A 254 27.69 11.82 1.08
N VAL A 255 27.25 11.15 2.14
CA VAL A 255 26.82 9.75 2.05
C VAL A 255 25.39 9.74 1.53
N GLU A 256 25.17 9.07 0.39
CA GLU A 256 23.89 9.05 -0.32
C GLU A 256 22.78 8.47 0.55
N ARG A 257 23.07 7.29 1.10
CA ARG A 257 22.12 6.51 1.88
C ARG A 257 22.85 5.65 2.90
N ALA A 258 22.28 5.53 4.08
CA ALA A 258 22.66 4.53 5.06
C ALA A 258 21.40 3.87 5.67
N ILE A 259 21.45 2.56 5.88
CA ILE A 259 20.40 1.82 6.60
C ILE A 259 20.98 1.34 7.92
N SER A 260 20.50 1.91 9.03
CA SER A 260 20.96 1.62 10.41
C SER A 260 19.92 0.80 11.15
N GLU A 261 20.32 -0.23 11.89
CA GLU A 261 19.44 -0.88 12.87
C GLU A 261 19.61 -0.21 14.24
N GLY A 262 18.68 0.67 14.59
CA GLY A 262 18.77 1.58 15.72
C GLY A 262 19.61 2.83 15.43
N PRO A 263 19.71 3.75 16.41
CA PRO A 263 20.64 4.88 16.33
C PRO A 263 22.07 4.41 16.07
N GLY A 264 22.80 5.18 15.27
CA GLY A 264 24.14 4.77 14.86
C GLY A 264 24.97 5.91 14.32
N TRP A 265 26.08 5.54 13.68
CA TRP A 265 26.99 6.47 13.04
C TRP A 265 27.43 5.93 11.68
N VAL A 266 27.51 6.79 10.68
CA VAL A 266 28.35 6.53 9.52
C VAL A 266 29.73 7.13 9.80
N VAL A 267 30.77 6.32 9.63
CA VAL A 267 32.15 6.68 9.99
C VAL A 267 33.03 6.51 8.77
N ILE A 268 33.78 7.57 8.46
CA ILE A 268 34.68 7.63 7.31
C ILE A 268 36.10 7.39 7.78
N TYR A 269 36.77 6.45 7.13
CA TYR A 269 38.14 6.05 7.35
C TYR A 269 38.97 6.46 6.14
N ASN A 270 40.21 6.88 6.39
CA ASN A 270 41.19 6.99 5.31
C ASN A 270 41.65 5.61 4.83
N GLU A 271 42.36 5.59 3.73
CA GLU A 271 42.99 4.39 3.20
C GLU A 271 44.40 4.22 3.78
N ALA A 272 44.71 2.98 4.19
CA ALA A 272 46.04 2.54 4.56
C ALA A 272 46.25 1.08 4.10
N ASP A 273 47.23 0.87 3.22
CA ASP A 273 47.59 -0.45 2.66
C ASP A 273 46.42 -1.21 2.00
N GLY A 274 45.55 -0.49 1.30
CA GLY A 274 44.34 -0.96 0.63
C GLY A 274 43.17 -1.26 1.57
N GLN A 275 43.27 -0.86 2.85
CA GLN A 275 42.28 -1.14 3.89
C GLN A 275 41.87 0.14 4.63
N PRO A 276 40.76 0.11 5.38
CA PRO A 276 40.39 1.20 6.28
C PRO A 276 41.49 1.44 7.34
N GLY A 277 41.98 2.67 7.41
CA GLY A 277 43.01 3.15 8.33
C GLY A 277 42.43 3.81 9.58
N PHE A 278 42.73 5.10 9.76
CA PHE A 278 42.21 5.91 10.86
C PHE A 278 40.93 6.65 10.46
N ILE A 279 40.11 6.98 11.47
CA ILE A 279 38.89 7.75 11.30
C ILE A 279 39.23 9.18 10.89
N VAL A 280 38.55 9.67 9.86
CA VAL A 280 38.67 11.04 9.35
C VAL A 280 37.38 11.84 9.49
N GLY A 281 36.23 11.20 9.69
CA GLY A 281 34.95 11.87 9.91
C GLY A 281 33.88 10.91 10.41
N SER A 282 32.81 11.46 10.97
CA SER A 282 31.64 10.69 11.43
C SER A 282 30.40 11.56 11.46
N ALA A 283 29.23 10.99 11.16
CA ALA A 283 27.95 11.65 11.32
C ALA A 283 26.92 10.71 11.99
N PRO A 284 26.02 11.24 12.84
CA PRO A 284 25.01 10.43 13.51
C PRO A 284 23.92 9.99 12.53
N LEU A 285 23.32 8.84 12.81
CA LEU A 285 22.24 8.22 12.05
C LEU A 285 21.05 7.94 12.97
N GLN A 286 19.85 8.10 12.43
CA GLN A 286 18.62 7.61 13.03
C GLN A 286 18.43 6.11 12.75
N ASP A 287 17.50 5.49 13.46
CA ASP A 287 17.04 4.12 13.16
C ASP A 287 16.37 4.06 11.77
N GLY A 288 16.73 3.07 10.97
CA GLY A 288 16.22 2.87 9.61
C GLY A 288 16.97 3.62 8.52
N LEU A 289 16.22 4.12 7.54
CA LEU A 289 16.73 4.81 6.36
C LEU A 289 17.21 6.23 6.71
N ASN A 290 18.44 6.53 6.32
CA ASN A 290 19.05 7.86 6.40
C ASN A 290 19.53 8.24 4.99
N GLU A 291 19.21 9.44 4.53
CA GLU A 291 19.57 9.93 3.20
C GLU A 291 20.29 11.27 3.29
N ALA A 292 21.12 11.55 2.28
CA ALA A 292 21.86 12.80 2.17
C ALA A 292 22.59 13.21 3.47
N ILE A 293 23.38 12.27 4.00
CA ILE A 293 24.11 12.46 5.26
C ILE A 293 25.41 13.20 4.97
N VAL A 294 25.49 14.44 5.46
CA VAL A 294 26.72 15.25 5.38
C VAL A 294 27.71 14.79 6.45
N VAL A 295 28.95 14.51 6.04
CA VAL A 295 30.04 14.15 6.95
C VAL A 295 31.17 15.17 6.83
N GLU A 296 31.48 15.85 7.94
CA GLU A 296 32.67 16.69 8.04
C GLU A 296 33.93 15.83 8.15
N LEU A 297 34.95 16.17 7.37
CA LEU A 297 36.21 15.45 7.30
C LEU A 297 37.36 16.26 7.90
N ARG A 298 38.25 15.55 8.59
CA ARG A 298 39.54 16.08 9.02
C ARG A 298 40.52 16.07 7.86
N GLU A 299 40.63 17.20 7.16
CA GLU A 299 41.46 17.39 5.95
C GLU A 299 42.89 16.83 6.07
N SER A 300 43.53 17.00 7.24
CA SER A 300 44.92 16.56 7.45
C SER A 300 45.17 15.05 7.28
N ALA A 301 44.10 14.24 7.25
CA ALA A 301 44.15 12.78 7.21
C ALA A 301 43.43 12.17 6.01
N VAL A 302 42.88 12.99 5.11
CA VAL A 302 42.18 12.54 3.90
C VAL A 302 43.17 11.92 2.91
N THR A 303 42.78 10.79 2.34
CA THR A 303 43.42 10.11 1.21
C THR A 303 42.51 10.17 -0.02
N THR A 304 43.03 9.86 -1.20
CA THR A 304 42.24 9.86 -2.45
C THR A 304 41.18 8.76 -2.48
N GLN A 305 41.38 7.67 -1.74
CA GLN A 305 40.37 6.66 -1.48
C GLN A 305 39.98 6.71 0.00
N LEU A 306 38.69 6.64 0.29
CA LEU A 306 38.13 6.59 1.64
C LEU A 306 37.19 5.38 1.76
N PHE A 307 36.88 5.02 3.01
CA PHE A 307 35.98 3.91 3.33
C PHE A 307 34.91 4.37 4.31
N ALA A 308 33.66 3.99 4.07
CA ALA A 308 32.54 4.23 4.98
C ALA A 308 32.08 2.93 5.64
N TRP A 309 31.87 2.99 6.96
CA TRP A 309 31.32 1.90 7.77
C TRP A 309 30.24 2.41 8.71
N LEU A 310 29.32 1.51 9.08
CA LEU A 310 28.35 1.76 10.13
C LEU A 310 28.91 1.36 11.49
N HIS A 311 28.63 2.19 12.48
CA HIS A 311 28.84 1.91 13.90
C HIS A 311 27.51 2.01 14.64
N GLN A 312 27.36 1.20 15.68
CA GLN A 312 26.22 1.31 16.60
C GLN A 312 26.42 2.53 17.50
N ASP A 313 25.34 3.20 17.88
CA ASP A 313 25.35 4.17 18.96
C ASP A 313 24.72 3.55 20.20
N THR A 314 25.56 3.06 21.12
CA THR A 314 25.06 2.39 22.34
C THR A 314 24.68 3.37 23.44
N THR A 315 25.00 4.66 23.25
CA THR A 315 24.67 5.74 24.18
C THR A 315 24.13 6.96 23.42
N PRO A 316 22.91 6.87 22.85
CA PRO A 316 22.35 7.93 22.02
C PRO A 316 22.35 9.29 22.71
N GLY A 317 22.90 10.30 22.01
CA GLY A 317 23.00 11.68 22.48
C GLY A 317 24.39 12.10 22.97
N ASP A 318 25.31 11.15 23.16
CA ASP A 318 26.73 11.44 23.37
C ASP A 318 27.47 11.57 22.02
N ALA A 319 28.73 11.99 22.05
CA ALA A 319 29.57 12.07 20.85
C ALA A 319 30.15 10.70 20.48
N PHE A 320 30.39 10.48 19.19
CA PHE A 320 31.00 9.26 18.67
C PHE A 320 32.27 8.84 19.46
N ASN A 321 32.29 7.59 19.92
CA ASN A 321 33.28 7.04 20.84
C ASN A 321 33.73 5.64 20.42
N PHE A 322 34.65 5.57 19.46
CA PHE A 322 35.35 4.33 19.06
C PHE A 322 36.84 4.38 19.47
N PRO A 323 37.43 3.29 20.00
CA PRO A 323 36.89 1.93 20.14
C PRO A 323 36.10 1.66 21.44
N GLY A 324 35.54 2.70 22.07
CA GLY A 324 34.81 2.60 23.33
C GLY A 324 33.40 2.03 23.16
N GLN A 325 32.40 2.92 23.17
CA GLN A 325 30.98 2.60 23.23
C GLN A 325 30.33 2.36 21.88
N ASP A 326 30.96 2.78 20.78
CA ASP A 326 30.35 2.73 19.44
C ASP A 326 31.09 1.73 18.55
N PRO A 327 30.90 0.42 18.75
CA PRO A 327 31.54 -0.60 17.95
C PRO A 327 30.98 -0.61 16.53
N PRO A 328 31.74 -1.13 15.54
CA PRO A 328 31.22 -1.34 14.20
C PRO A 328 30.02 -2.28 14.20
N VAL A 329 29.06 -2.02 13.31
CA VAL A 329 27.91 -2.90 13.10
C VAL A 329 28.39 -4.25 12.59
N LEU A 330 27.84 -5.33 13.17
CA LEU A 330 28.02 -6.69 12.68
C LEU A 330 26.71 -7.17 12.07
N TYR A 331 26.81 -7.76 10.88
CA TYR A 331 25.70 -8.43 10.20
C TYR A 331 26.03 -9.91 10.05
N ASN A 332 25.13 -10.79 10.50
CA ASN A 332 25.37 -12.25 10.52
C ASN A 332 26.72 -12.62 11.19
N ASN A 333 27.01 -11.97 12.34
CA ASN A 333 28.25 -12.12 13.11
C ASN A 333 29.53 -11.78 12.32
N ARG A 334 29.44 -10.98 11.26
CA ARG A 334 30.56 -10.54 10.45
C ARG A 334 30.49 -9.04 10.23
N MET A 335 31.66 -8.41 10.10
CA MET A 335 31.73 -7.01 9.70
C MET A 335 31.33 -6.90 8.22
N PRO A 336 30.34 -6.08 7.86
CA PRO A 336 30.02 -5.80 6.47
C PRO A 336 31.23 -5.24 5.73
N ARG A 337 31.26 -5.44 4.41
CA ARG A 337 32.29 -4.84 3.57
C ARG A 337 32.14 -3.32 3.62
N ALA A 338 33.24 -2.60 3.81
CA ALA A 338 33.23 -1.14 3.75
C ALA A 338 32.80 -0.65 2.37
N ALA A 339 32.01 0.41 2.32
CA ALA A 339 31.74 1.13 1.09
C ALA A 339 32.97 1.99 0.76
N ALA A 340 33.67 1.67 -0.32
CA ALA A 340 34.85 2.40 -0.73
C ALA A 340 34.47 3.44 -1.79
N PHE A 341 35.01 4.64 -1.69
CA PHE A 341 34.81 5.70 -2.68
C PHE A 341 36.08 6.53 -2.86
N ARG A 342 36.19 7.22 -3.98
CA ARG A 342 37.31 8.09 -4.35
C ARG A 342 36.92 9.55 -4.30
N THR A 343 37.90 10.39 -3.96
CA THR A 343 37.74 11.84 -3.82
C THR A 343 38.42 12.66 -4.89
N ASP A 344 39.07 11.99 -5.83
CA ASP A 344 39.90 12.57 -6.89
C ASP A 344 39.45 12.10 -8.29
N LEU A 345 38.24 11.55 -8.38
CA LEU A 345 37.58 11.35 -9.66
C LEU A 345 37.09 12.71 -10.20
N GLY A 346 37.21 12.88 -11.51
CA GLY A 346 36.63 13.98 -12.25
C GLY A 346 35.10 13.90 -12.21
N ALA A 347 34.47 14.75 -13.01
CA ALA A 347 33.03 14.87 -12.97
C ALA A 347 32.30 13.65 -13.54
N GLN A 348 31.11 13.39 -13.02
CA GLN A 348 30.23 12.32 -13.47
C GLN A 348 28.82 12.87 -13.67
N ALA A 349 28.12 12.37 -14.69
CA ALA A 349 26.72 12.67 -14.91
C ALA A 349 26.00 11.41 -15.40
N PHE A 350 24.76 11.24 -14.94
CA PHE A 350 23.90 10.11 -15.28
C PHE A 350 22.56 10.66 -15.74
N VAL A 351 22.19 10.35 -16.97
CA VAL A 351 20.89 10.68 -17.57
C VAL A 351 20.34 9.43 -18.24
N ASN A 352 19.05 9.20 -18.05
CA ASN A 352 18.34 8.08 -18.65
C ASN A 352 17.51 8.55 -19.84
N ASP A 353 17.22 7.62 -20.75
CA ASP A 353 16.12 7.78 -21.68
C ASP A 353 14.83 8.00 -20.90
N GLN A 354 14.05 8.98 -21.31
CA GLN A 354 12.94 9.46 -20.51
C GLN A 354 11.87 10.10 -21.39
N ARG A 355 10.66 10.25 -20.87
CA ARG A 355 9.68 11.15 -21.49
C ARG A 355 10.01 12.59 -21.14
N LEU A 356 9.62 13.49 -22.02
CA LEU A 356 9.58 14.90 -21.69
C LEU A 356 8.53 15.12 -20.58
N GLY A 357 8.90 15.88 -19.55
CA GLY A 357 7.95 16.31 -18.53
C GLY A 357 6.82 17.16 -19.14
N GLU A 358 5.65 17.18 -18.51
CA GLU A 358 4.54 18.02 -18.96
C GLU A 358 4.87 19.53 -18.94
N ASP A 359 5.86 19.90 -18.14
CA ASP A 359 6.44 21.23 -18.00
C ASP A 359 7.55 21.54 -19.03
N GLY A 360 7.81 20.61 -19.96
CA GLY A 360 8.86 20.77 -20.97
C GLY A 360 10.28 20.53 -20.45
N THR A 361 10.43 19.86 -19.31
CA THR A 361 11.75 19.57 -18.73
C THR A 361 12.25 18.15 -19.04
N VAL A 362 13.57 18.02 -19.15
CA VAL A 362 14.28 16.75 -19.01
C VAL A 362 14.98 16.72 -17.67
N THR A 363 15.04 15.55 -17.05
CA THR A 363 15.67 15.32 -15.74
C THR A 363 16.99 14.58 -15.90
N ILE A 364 18.07 15.18 -15.41
CA ILE A 364 19.36 14.51 -15.24
C ILE A 364 19.35 13.85 -13.86
N ALA A 365 19.47 12.53 -13.84
CA ALA A 365 19.29 11.74 -12.63
C ALA A 365 20.31 12.12 -11.55
N THR A 366 21.58 12.25 -11.91
CA THR A 366 22.64 12.64 -10.97
C THR A 366 23.79 13.35 -11.69
N ILE A 367 24.33 14.39 -11.06
CA ILE A 367 25.55 15.09 -11.47
C ILE A 367 26.48 15.22 -10.26
N VAL A 368 27.72 14.78 -10.41
CA VAL A 368 28.78 14.92 -9.40
C VAL A 368 29.90 15.77 -9.98
N ILE A 369 30.13 16.95 -9.43
CA ILE A 369 31.10 17.93 -9.96
C ILE A 369 31.93 18.61 -8.85
N PRO A 370 33.23 18.85 -9.03
CA PRO A 370 34.11 19.47 -8.03
C PRO A 370 34.04 20.99 -7.95
N ALA A 371 33.46 21.64 -8.95
CA ALA A 371 33.23 23.07 -9.01
C ALA A 371 31.92 23.33 -9.77
N PRO A 372 31.33 24.54 -9.67
CA PRO A 372 30.14 24.90 -10.44
C PRO A 372 30.31 24.68 -11.94
N ALA A 373 29.21 24.29 -12.59
CA ALA A 373 29.18 23.94 -14.00
C ALA A 373 27.80 24.22 -14.59
N TRP A 374 27.73 24.24 -15.92
CA TRP A 374 26.46 24.24 -16.66
C TRP A 374 26.17 22.85 -17.21
N ALA A 375 24.91 22.42 -17.07
CA ALA A 375 24.36 21.30 -17.80
C ALA A 375 23.59 21.82 -19.01
N LEU A 376 24.03 21.45 -20.21
CA LEU A 376 23.50 21.90 -21.49
C LEU A 376 22.87 20.72 -22.23
N VAL A 377 21.68 20.92 -22.78
CA VAL A 377 20.99 19.91 -23.58
C VAL A 377 20.97 20.36 -25.04
N TYR A 378 21.57 19.57 -25.91
CA TYR A 378 21.61 19.82 -27.36
C TYR A 378 20.75 18.82 -28.10
N SER A 379 20.19 19.23 -29.25
CA SER A 379 19.66 18.29 -30.24
C SER A 379 20.78 17.46 -30.87
N ASP A 380 20.45 16.28 -31.40
CA ASP A 380 21.36 15.50 -32.23
C ASP A 380 21.36 16.00 -33.68
N ASN A 381 22.56 16.06 -34.26
CA ASN A 381 22.80 16.31 -35.68
C ASN A 381 23.81 15.28 -36.20
N ASP A 382 23.30 14.13 -36.64
CA ASP A 382 24.06 12.99 -37.17
C ASP A 382 25.09 12.44 -36.16
N GLY A 383 24.69 12.27 -34.89
CA GLY A 383 25.55 11.76 -33.82
C GLY A 383 26.48 12.82 -33.19
N GLN A 384 26.26 14.10 -33.50
CA GLN A 384 26.99 15.23 -32.93
C GLN A 384 26.01 16.24 -32.32
N THR A 385 26.51 17.11 -31.45
CA THR A 385 25.73 18.20 -30.85
C THR A 385 25.26 19.19 -31.92
N GLY A 386 23.95 19.38 -32.02
CA GLY A 386 23.26 20.33 -32.90
C GLY A 386 22.99 21.67 -32.21
N GLU A 387 21.71 22.04 -32.12
CA GLU A 387 21.23 23.29 -31.50
C GLU A 387 21.11 23.14 -29.97
N LEU A 388 21.44 24.19 -29.22
CA LEU A 388 21.22 24.23 -27.77
C LEU A 388 19.73 24.39 -27.50
N LEU A 389 19.14 23.40 -26.82
CA LEU A 389 17.71 23.36 -26.50
C LEU A 389 17.40 23.92 -25.12
N GLY A 390 18.33 23.75 -24.17
CA GLY A 390 18.13 24.16 -22.80
C GLY A 390 19.42 24.10 -21.99
N GLN A 391 19.42 24.79 -20.85
CA GLN A 391 20.56 24.89 -19.96
C GLN A 391 20.11 25.06 -18.51
N THR A 392 20.93 24.60 -17.57
CA THR A 392 20.76 24.93 -16.15
C THR A 392 22.12 24.98 -15.45
N TRP A 393 22.23 25.85 -14.45
CA TRP A 393 23.43 25.96 -13.64
C TRP A 393 23.41 24.90 -12.53
N VAL A 394 24.57 24.32 -12.24
CA VAL A 394 24.72 23.22 -11.29
C VAL A 394 25.83 23.56 -10.29
N PRO A 395 25.55 23.58 -8.98
CA PRO A 395 26.56 23.83 -7.97
C PRO A 395 27.51 22.62 -7.80
N ALA A 396 28.69 22.87 -7.23
CA ALA A 396 29.61 21.81 -6.83
C ALA A 396 28.96 20.78 -5.87
N GLY A 397 29.41 19.54 -5.95
CA GLY A 397 28.95 18.42 -5.12
C GLY A 397 28.08 17.41 -5.86
N VAL A 398 27.26 16.67 -5.11
CA VAL A 398 26.32 15.66 -5.62
C VAL A 398 24.94 16.30 -5.79
N ASN A 399 24.46 16.36 -7.03
CA ASN A 399 23.19 16.95 -7.41
C ASN A 399 22.27 15.86 -7.98
N ARG A 400 21.00 15.83 -7.58
CA ARG A 400 20.01 14.82 -7.98
C ARG A 400 18.82 15.48 -8.65
N ASN A 401 18.20 14.77 -9.58
CA ASN A 401 16.98 15.21 -10.27
C ASN A 401 17.11 16.64 -10.83
N VAL A 402 18.24 16.92 -11.49
CA VAL A 402 18.52 18.25 -12.05
C VAL A 402 17.63 18.45 -13.27
N ALA A 403 16.66 19.34 -13.15
CA ALA A 403 15.73 19.66 -14.23
C ALA A 403 16.36 20.67 -15.20
N VAL A 404 16.23 20.40 -16.50
CA VAL A 404 16.61 21.29 -17.60
C VAL A 404 15.36 21.54 -18.43
N GLU A 405 14.85 22.77 -18.43
CA GLU A 405 13.80 23.20 -19.36
C GLU A 405 14.40 23.26 -20.77
N ILE A 406 13.71 22.64 -21.74
CA ILE A 406 14.16 22.61 -23.13
C ILE A 406 13.09 23.14 -24.08
N ASP A 407 13.47 23.71 -25.22
CA ASP A 407 12.53 23.97 -26.31
C ASP A 407 12.19 22.67 -27.06
N PRO A 408 10.96 22.14 -26.95
CA PRO A 408 10.59 20.88 -27.58
C PRO A 408 10.34 21.01 -29.09
N SER A 409 10.18 22.23 -29.62
CA SER A 409 9.84 22.45 -31.04
C SER A 409 10.95 22.00 -32.00
N THR A 410 12.17 21.85 -31.48
CA THR A 410 13.37 21.43 -32.20
C THR A 410 13.98 20.13 -31.65
N ALA A 411 13.35 19.52 -30.64
CA ALA A 411 13.76 18.24 -30.07
C ALA A 411 13.30 17.07 -30.95
N ALA A 412 14.08 16.76 -31.99
CA ALA A 412 13.86 15.59 -32.84
C ALA A 412 15.04 14.61 -32.73
N GLY A 413 14.75 13.35 -32.39
CA GLY A 413 15.77 12.31 -32.26
C GLY A 413 16.41 12.25 -30.86
N PRO A 414 17.58 11.60 -30.73
CA PRO A 414 18.33 11.60 -29.47
C PRO A 414 18.81 13.02 -29.13
N LEU A 415 19.07 13.25 -27.86
CA LEU A 415 19.59 14.48 -27.29
C LEU A 415 20.98 14.23 -26.70
N HIS A 416 21.75 15.29 -26.52
CA HIS A 416 23.06 15.26 -25.89
C HIS A 416 23.08 16.11 -24.63
N LEU A 417 23.37 15.49 -23.49
CA LEU A 417 23.79 16.21 -22.28
C LEU A 417 25.28 16.55 -22.41
N VAL A 418 25.60 17.83 -22.43
CA VAL A 418 26.97 18.36 -22.43
C VAL A 418 27.19 19.15 -21.16
N MET A 419 28.31 18.90 -20.48
CA MET A 419 28.70 19.66 -19.29
C MET A 419 29.87 20.59 -19.62
N VAL A 420 29.81 21.83 -19.13
CA VAL A 420 30.90 22.83 -19.24
C VAL A 420 31.13 23.47 -17.87
N TRP A 421 32.36 23.91 -17.59
CA TRP A 421 32.65 24.65 -16.36
C TRP A 421 31.98 26.02 -16.35
N ASP A 422 31.74 26.57 -15.17
CA ASP A 422 31.40 27.99 -14.95
C ASP A 422 32.68 28.70 -14.46
N ASP A 423 33.62 28.94 -15.38
CA ASP A 423 34.98 29.44 -15.09
C ASP A 423 35.07 30.97 -15.15
N GLY A 424 34.02 31.63 -15.66
CA GLY A 424 33.94 33.07 -15.86
C GLY A 424 33.15 33.80 -14.80
N ALA A 425 32.12 34.54 -15.22
CA ALA A 425 31.23 35.24 -14.32
C ALA A 425 30.22 34.25 -13.73
N ALA A 426 30.18 34.16 -12.40
CA ALA A 426 29.34 33.20 -11.70
C ALA A 426 27.88 33.23 -12.18
N GLU A 427 27.37 32.04 -12.53
CA GLU A 427 26.02 31.84 -13.08
C GLU A 427 25.77 32.57 -14.42
N GLU A 428 26.82 32.82 -15.21
CA GLU A 428 26.72 33.27 -16.60
C GLU A 428 27.28 32.18 -17.54
N LEU A 429 26.59 31.92 -18.67
CA LEU A 429 27.06 30.94 -19.66
C LEU A 429 27.89 31.64 -20.74
N GLU A 430 29.17 31.30 -20.82
CA GLU A 430 30.19 31.99 -21.60
C GLU A 430 30.97 31.03 -22.51
N THR A 431 30.24 30.09 -23.12
CA THR A 431 30.81 29.09 -24.05
C THR A 431 31.09 29.67 -25.45
N PRO A 432 32.10 29.15 -26.18
CA PRO A 432 33.05 28.10 -25.78
C PRO A 432 34.38 28.64 -25.20
N ASP A 433 34.56 29.95 -25.14
CA ASP A 433 35.87 30.58 -24.93
C ASP A 433 36.25 30.74 -23.45
N ILE A 434 35.27 30.91 -22.56
CA ILE A 434 35.48 31.11 -21.11
C ILE A 434 35.06 29.88 -20.31
N ASP A 435 33.97 29.23 -20.72
CA ASP A 435 33.44 28.00 -20.09
C ASP A 435 33.89 26.76 -20.87
N PRO A 436 35.06 26.16 -20.55
CA PRO A 436 35.56 25.00 -21.28
C PRO A 436 34.75 23.74 -20.99
N PRO A 437 34.78 22.74 -21.90
CA PRO A 437 34.15 21.45 -21.66
C PRO A 437 34.64 20.79 -20.37
N LEU A 438 33.68 20.38 -19.55
CA LEU A 438 33.96 19.67 -18.32
C LEU A 438 34.20 18.19 -18.63
N THR A 439 35.26 17.63 -18.04
CA THR A 439 35.74 16.29 -18.37
C THR A 439 35.50 15.31 -17.23
N GLY A 440 35.18 14.07 -17.58
CA GLY A 440 35.07 12.98 -16.62
C GLY A 440 36.39 12.26 -16.37
N ASP A 441 36.34 11.16 -15.63
CA ASP A 441 37.51 10.37 -15.19
C ASP A 441 38.42 9.86 -16.31
N ASN A 442 37.85 9.67 -17.50
CA ASN A 442 38.57 9.24 -18.69
C ASN A 442 39.23 10.41 -19.44
N ASN A 443 39.21 11.62 -18.87
CA ASN A 443 39.72 12.86 -19.44
C ASN A 443 39.10 13.20 -20.80
N ARG A 444 37.84 12.80 -21.02
CA ARG A 444 37.01 13.19 -22.17
C ARG A 444 35.91 14.13 -21.71
N PRO A 445 35.46 15.07 -22.56
CA PRO A 445 34.28 15.87 -22.29
C PRO A 445 33.09 14.98 -21.94
N LEU A 446 32.32 15.37 -20.92
CA LEU A 446 31.04 14.75 -20.65
C LEU A 446 30.06 15.19 -21.75
N ASN A 447 29.83 14.28 -22.69
CA ASN A 447 28.83 14.37 -23.73
C ASN A 447 28.09 13.03 -23.76
N ILE A 448 26.88 13.01 -23.20
CA ILE A 448 26.11 11.80 -22.94
C ILE A 448 24.84 11.84 -23.80
N PRO A 449 24.70 10.94 -24.80
CA PRO A 449 23.47 10.84 -25.55
C PRO A 449 22.35 10.18 -24.73
N PHE A 450 21.11 10.65 -24.89
CA PHE A 450 19.91 10.03 -24.34
C PHE A 450 18.71 10.27 -25.26
N ALA A 451 17.65 9.48 -25.15
CA ALA A 451 16.47 9.60 -26.01
C ALA A 451 15.24 10.12 -25.26
N LEU A 452 14.42 10.90 -25.97
CA LEU A 452 13.04 11.15 -25.57
C LEU A 452 12.17 9.96 -25.99
N LEU A 453 11.52 9.33 -25.02
CA LEU A 453 10.59 8.24 -25.23
C LEU A 453 9.23 8.79 -25.69
N GLU A 454 8.59 8.10 -26.64
CA GLU A 454 7.24 8.46 -27.07
C GLU A 454 6.24 8.36 -25.91
N ALA A 455 5.19 9.19 -25.97
CA ALA A 455 4.01 9.00 -25.14
C ALA A 455 3.40 7.63 -25.49
N LEU A 456 2.95 6.87 -24.48
CA LEU A 456 2.15 5.68 -24.76
C LEU A 456 0.93 6.12 -25.57
N PRO A 457 0.51 5.35 -26.60
CA PRO A 457 -0.76 5.62 -27.25
C PRO A 457 -1.83 5.64 -26.17
N ALA A 458 -2.65 6.69 -26.15
CA ALA A 458 -3.83 6.73 -25.29
C ALA A 458 -4.62 5.44 -25.52
N ALA A 459 -4.93 4.71 -24.44
CA ALA A 459 -5.79 3.54 -24.51
C ALA A 459 -7.08 3.95 -25.25
N GLY A 460 -7.35 3.25 -26.35
CA GLY A 460 -8.26 3.70 -27.40
C GLY A 460 -9.68 4.02 -26.92
N GLU A 461 -10.26 5.02 -27.58
CA GLU A 461 -11.69 5.37 -27.58
C GLU A 461 -12.61 4.20 -27.96
#